data_AF-A0A317HP28-F1
#
_entry.id   AF-A0A317HP28-F1
#
_cell.length_a   1.000
_cell.length_b   1.000
_cell.length_c   1.000
_cell.angle_alpha   90.00
_cell.angle_beta   90.00
_cell.angle_gamma   90.00
#
_symmetry.space_group_name_H-M   'P 1'
#
loop_
_entity.id
_entity.type
_entity.pdbx_description
1 polymer ?
#
loop_
_entity_poly.entity_id
_entity_poly.type
_entity_poly.pdbx_seq_one_letter_code
_entity_poly.pdbx_strand_id
1 'polypeptide(L)'
;MALDERDFFISRNDTRSDRLTCPRCKRVNEYQMRWVVRTRKDRIPPGADERDRALFAKLRDYMIRVDDSVTCKTCGKKFDIPSQHSLVFLQT
;
A
#
# COMPACT_ATOMS: atom_id res chain seq x y z
N MET A 1 -17.32 16.94 -16.52
CA MET A 1 -16.87 16.90 -15.11
C MET A 1 -15.65 16.02 -15.10
N ALA A 2 -14.46 16.56 -14.81
CA ALA A 2 -13.24 15.76 -14.78
C ALA A 2 -13.36 14.73 -13.65
N LEU A 3 -13.10 13.46 -13.95
CA LEU A 3 -13.07 12.40 -12.96
C LEU A 3 -11.79 12.55 -12.13
N ASP A 4 -11.91 12.51 -10.81
CA ASP A 4 -10.74 12.56 -9.93
C ASP A 4 -9.94 11.26 -10.07
N GLU A 5 -8.61 11.36 -10.02
CA GLU A 5 -7.70 10.22 -10.15
C GLU A 5 -8.04 9.08 -9.17
N ARG A 6 -8.63 9.41 -8.01
CA ARG A 6 -9.09 8.44 -7.00
C ARG A 6 -10.26 7.58 -7.47
N ASP A 7 -11.12 8.08 -8.36
CA ASP A 7 -12.26 7.31 -8.86
C ASP A 7 -11.80 6.15 -9.75
N PHE A 8 -10.63 6.23 -10.36
CA PHE A 8 -10.10 5.14 -11.19
C PHE A 8 -9.53 3.97 -10.39
N PHE A 9 -9.41 4.09 -9.07
CA PHE A 9 -8.85 3.05 -8.21
C PHE A 9 -9.91 2.38 -7.35
N ILE A 10 -9.78 1.06 -7.23
CA ILE A 10 -10.43 0.26 -6.21
C ILE A 10 -9.45 0.14 -5.05
N SER A 11 -9.77 0.80 -3.94
CA SER A 11 -9.04 0.64 -2.68
C SER A 11 -9.57 -0.56 -1.92
N ARG A 12 -8.69 -1.50 -1.58
CA ARG A 12 -8.98 -2.62 -0.68
C ARG A 12 -8.04 -2.61 0.50
N ASN A 13 -8.58 -2.85 1.69
CA ASN A 13 -7.77 -3.07 2.88
C ASN A 13 -7.30 -4.52 2.87
N ASP A 14 -5.99 -4.71 3.00
CA ASP A 14 -5.32 -6.00 3.08
C ASP A 14 -4.48 -6.05 4.37
N THR A 15 -4.19 -7.24 4.87
CA THR A 15 -3.30 -7.40 6.02
C THR A 15 -2.19 -8.35 5.64
N ARG A 16 -0.95 -7.87 5.64
CA ARG A 16 0.22 -8.70 5.34
C ARG A 16 1.07 -8.87 6.57
N SER A 17 1.57 -10.08 6.76
CA SER A 17 2.59 -10.42 7.74
C SER A 17 3.97 -10.22 7.15
N ASP A 18 4.85 -9.53 7.85
CA ASP A 18 6.25 -9.37 7.46
C ASP A 18 7.20 -9.60 8.63
N ARG A 19 8.41 -10.04 8.30
CA ARG A 19 9.46 -10.39 9.25
C ARG A 19 10.33 -9.16 9.51
N LEU A 20 10.13 -8.55 10.66
CA LEU A 20 10.88 -7.37 11.05
C LEU A 20 11.89 -7.67 12.16
N THR A 21 13.08 -7.11 11.99
CA THR A 21 14.14 -7.15 12.99
C THR A 21 14.01 -5.95 13.92
N CYS A 22 13.82 -6.19 15.21
CA CYS A 22 13.75 -5.10 16.18
C CYS A 22 15.13 -4.45 16.34
N PRO A 23 15.28 -3.12 16.17
CA PRO A 23 16.59 -2.46 16.29
C PRO A 23 17.17 -2.50 17.72
N ARG A 24 16.33 -2.75 18.73
CA ARG A 24 16.76 -2.80 20.14
C ARG A 24 17.20 -4.17 20.61
N CYS A 25 16.40 -5.20 20.38
CA CYS A 25 16.72 -6.57 20.82
C CYS A 25 17.29 -7.45 19.71
N LYS A 26 17.37 -6.94 18.47
CA LYS A 26 17.88 -7.62 17.26
C LYS A 26 17.17 -8.95 16.94
N ARG A 27 16.00 -9.19 17.52
CA ARG A 27 15.18 -10.37 17.24
C ARG A 27 14.31 -10.13 16.02
N VAL A 28 14.23 -11.15 15.17
CA VAL A 28 13.33 -11.20 14.02
C VAL A 28 12.02 -11.84 14.46
N ASN A 29 10.90 -11.17 14.21
CA ASN A 29 9.56 -11.70 14.48
C ASN A 29 8.61 -11.33 13.34
N GLU A 30 7.51 -12.07 13.24
CA GLU A 30 6.43 -11.76 12.29
C GLU A 30 5.42 -10.78 12.91
N TYR A 31 5.17 -9.70 12.19
CA TYR A 31 4.23 -8.65 12.55
C TYR A 31 3.19 -8.51 11.43
N GLN A 32 1.92 -8.42 11.83
CA GLN A 32 0.84 -8.10 10.91
C GLN A 32 0.75 -6.58 10.78
N MET A 33 0.74 -6.11 9.55
CA MET A 33 0.59 -4.70 9.19
C MET A 33 -0.54 -4.56 8.19
N ARG A 34 -1.27 -3.46 8.28
CA ARG A 34 -2.36 -3.13 7.38
C ARG A 34 -1.78 -2.49 6.12
N TRP A 35 -2.31 -2.92 5.01
CA TRP A 35 -2.01 -2.42 3.68
C TRP A 35 -3.29 -1.93 3.03
N VAL A 36 -3.16 -0.92 2.20
CA VAL A 36 -4.20 -0.48 1.29
C VAL A 36 -3.70 -0.77 -0.11
N VAL A 37 -4.32 -1.75 -0.74
CA VAL A 37 -4.07 -2.08 -2.14
C VAL A 37 -4.95 -1.19 -2.99
N ARG A 38 -4.34 -0.41 -3.87
CA ARG A 38 -5.02 0.40 -4.87
C ARG A 38 -4.80 -0.27 -6.22
N THR A 39 -5.86 -0.91 -6.69
CA THR A 39 -5.89 -1.56 -8.00
C THR A 39 -6.64 -0.65 -8.96
N ARG A 40 -6.10 -0.43 -10.16
CA ARG A 40 -6.83 0.30 -11.21
C ARG A 40 -8.11 -0.47 -11.55
N LYS A 41 -9.22 0.25 -11.75
CA LYS A 41 -10.45 -0.35 -12.29
C LYS A 41 -10.13 -0.98 -13.65
N ASP A 42 -10.85 -2.04 -14.02
CA ASP A 42 -10.67 -2.67 -15.34
C ASP A 42 -11.18 -1.77 -16.48
N ARG A 43 -12.20 -0.96 -16.19
CA ARG A 43 -12.85 -0.06 -17.13
C ARG A 43 -12.86 1.38 -16.65
N ILE A 44 -12.69 2.28 -17.60
CA ILE A 44 -12.82 3.73 -17.41
C ILE A 44 -14.33 4.06 -17.25
N PRO A 45 -14.74 4.90 -16.28
CA PRO A 45 -16.14 5.28 -16.11
C PRO A 45 -16.72 5.95 -17.37
N PRO A 46 -18.02 5.74 -17.67
CA PRO A 46 -18.67 6.42 -18.79
C PRO A 46 -18.68 7.94 -18.53
N GLY A 47 -18.09 8.72 -19.44
CA GLY A 47 -17.92 10.17 -19.31
C GLY A 47 -16.48 10.65 -19.13
N ALA A 48 -15.50 9.75 -19.18
CA ALA A 48 -14.08 10.09 -19.18
C ALA A 48 -13.59 10.70 -20.49
N ASP A 49 -12.87 11.81 -20.41
CA ASP A 49 -12.27 12.50 -21.55
C ASP A 49 -10.96 11.83 -22.00
N GLU A 50 -10.38 12.29 -23.10
CA GLU A 50 -9.13 11.76 -23.65
C GLU A 50 -7.94 11.88 -22.65
N ARG A 51 -7.97 12.90 -21.79
CA ARG A 51 -7.00 13.12 -20.71
C ARG A 51 -7.08 12.03 -19.64
N ASP A 52 -8.29 11.66 -19.24
CA ASP A 52 -8.54 10.59 -18.26
C ASP A 52 -8.08 9.23 -18.79
N ARG A 53 -8.27 8.97 -20.10
CA ARG A 53 -7.76 7.76 -20.75
C ARG A 53 -6.24 7.70 -20.73
N ALA A 54 -5.57 8.81 -20.98
CA ALA A 54 -4.11 8.89 -20.93
C ALA A 54 -3.57 8.72 -19.51
N LEU A 55 -4.25 9.26 -18.49
CA LEU A 55 -3.92 9.04 -17.09
C LEU A 55 -4.09 7.57 -16.72
N PHE A 56 -5.26 7.00 -17.00
CA PHE A 56 -5.60 5.60 -16.72
C PHE A 56 -4.59 4.62 -17.32
N ALA A 57 -4.14 4.84 -18.56
CA ALA A 57 -3.12 4.01 -19.20
C ALA A 57 -1.76 4.02 -18.47
N LYS A 58 -1.44 5.09 -17.74
CA LYS A 58 -0.20 5.21 -16.96
C LYS A 58 -0.34 4.70 -15.52
N LEU A 59 -1.56 4.48 -15.03
CA LEU A 59 -1.80 4.01 -13.68
C LEU A 59 -1.29 2.57 -13.54
N ARG A 60 -0.53 2.35 -12.47
CA ARG A 60 -0.07 1.04 -12.03
C ARG A 60 -0.80 0.66 -10.76
N ASP A 61 -0.97 -0.63 -10.57
CA ASP A 61 -1.45 -1.19 -9.33
C ASP A 61 -0.35 -1.04 -8.26
N TYR A 62 -0.70 -0.59 -7.07
CA TYR A 62 0.24 -0.44 -5.97
C TYR A 62 -0.42 -0.70 -4.64
N MET A 63 0.37 -1.09 -3.66
CA MET A 63 -0.05 -1.22 -2.27
C MET A 63 0.73 -0.23 -1.41
N ILE A 64 0.03 0.39 -0.45
CA ILE A 64 0.61 1.31 0.53
C ILE A 64 0.44 0.69 1.90
N ARG A 65 1.52 0.64 2.67
CA ARG A 65 1.47 0.26 4.09
C ARG A 65 0.86 1.40 4.89
N VAL A 66 -0.15 1.08 5.71
CA VAL A 66 -0.85 2.06 6.57
C VAL A 66 -0.17 2.19 7.93
N ASP A 67 0.39 1.10 8.44
CA ASP A 67 1.08 1.12 9.72
C ASP A 67 2.54 1.56 9.55
N ASP A 68 2.95 2.61 10.26
CA ASP A 68 4.33 3.10 10.28
C ASP A 68 5.19 2.43 11.36
N SER A 69 4.57 1.84 12.38
CA SER A 69 5.28 1.37 13.57
C SER A 69 4.61 0.18 14.24
N VAL A 70 5.40 -0.71 14.84
CA VAL A 70 4.93 -1.93 15.51
C VAL A 70 5.56 -2.08 16.89
N THR A 71 4.84 -2.77 17.78
CA THR A 71 5.34 -3.09 19.12
C THR A 71 6.05 -4.44 19.08
N CYS A 72 7.31 -4.46 19.49
CA CYS A 72 8.09 -5.70 19.52
C CYS A 72 7.47 -6.72 20.48
N LYS A 73 7.21 -7.95 20.00
CA LYS A 73 6.67 -9.05 20.82
C LYS A 73 7.62 -9.53 21.93
N THR A 74 8.92 -9.26 21.80
CA THR A 74 9.92 -9.69 22.80
C THR A 74 10.20 -8.64 23.87
N CYS A 75 10.47 -7.39 23.49
CA CYS A 75 10.87 -6.35 24.43
C CYS A 75 9.75 -5.34 24.74
N GLY A 76 8.58 -5.46 24.11
CA GLY A 76 7.42 -4.59 24.32
C GLY A 76 7.60 -3.15 23.83
N LYS A 77 8.75 -2.82 23.21
CA LYS A 77 9.05 -1.47 22.73
C LYS A 77 8.54 -1.28 21.32
N LYS A 78 7.90 -0.13 21.08
CA LYS A 78 7.49 0.32 19.76
C LYS A 78 8.71 0.74 18.94
N PHE A 79 8.75 0.30 17.68
CA PHE A 79 9.77 0.70 16.72
C PHE A 79 9.13 1.03 15.37
N ASP A 80 9.80 1.89 14.62
CA ASP A 80 9.38 2.28 13.27
C ASP A 80 9.70 1.16 12.29
N ILE A 81 8.74 0.83 11.42
CA ILE A 81 8.97 -0.16 10.36
C ILE A 81 9.76 0.55 9.26
N PRO A 82 10.95 0.05 8.88
CA PRO A 82 11.78 0.72 7.88
C PRO A 82 10.98 1.10 6.63
N SER A 83 11.11 2.37 6.26
CA SER A 83 10.31 3.05 5.23
C SER A 83 10.62 2.61 3.80
N GLN A 84 11.65 1.80 3.59
CA GLN A 84 12.06 1.31 2.26
C GLN A 84 10.98 0.49 1.53
N HIS A 85 9.92 0.05 2.22
CA HIS A 85 8.82 -0.74 1.63
C HIS A 85 7.43 -0.14 1.87
N SER A 86 7.29 1.18 2.10
CA SER A 86 5.96 1.79 2.35
C SER A 86 5.06 1.77 1.11
N LEU A 87 5.62 1.75 -0.10
CA LEU A 87 4.91 1.64 -1.37
C LEU A 87 5.52 0.51 -2.20
N VAL A 88 4.69 -0.47 -2.56
CA VAL A 88 5.10 -1.59 -3.43
C VAL A 88 4.22 -1.57 -4.67
N PHE A 89 4.85 -1.46 -5.84
CA PHE A 89 4.14 -1.63 -7.12
C PHE A 89 3.83 -3.11 -7.32
N LEU A 90 2.58 -3.41 -7.65
CA LEU A 90 2.18 -4.74 -8.09
C LEU A 90 2.62 -4.89 -9.54
N GLN A 91 3.62 -5.74 -9.79
CA GLN A 91 3.96 -6.17 -11.15
C GLN A 91 2.90 -7.20 -11.59
N THR A 92 1.90 -6.74 -12.33
CA THR A 92 1.06 -7.58 -13.20
C THR A 92 1.83 -7.90 -14.48
#